data_AF-A0A517R6B0-F1
#
_entry.id   AF-A0A517R6B0-F1
#
_cell.length_a   1.000
_cell.length_b   1.000
_cell.length_c   1.000
_cell.angle_alpha   90.00
_cell.angle_beta   90.00
_cell.angle_gamma   90.00
#
_symmetry.space_group_name_H-M   'P 1'
#
loop_
_entity.id
_entity.type
_entity.pdbx_description
1 polymer ?
#
loop_
_entity_poly.entity_id
_entity_poly.type
_entity_poly.pdbx_seq_one_letter_code
_entity_poly.pdbx_strand_id
1 'polypeptide(L)'
;MVFPGRRKVIFVHGCFWHRHDCPRGHATPATRPEFWAEKFARNIARDKRNIRELRKLGWSVMTIWECQTLSANLPTTIKRTIRFLG
;
A
#
# COMPACT_ATOMS: atom_id res chain seq x y z
N MET A 1 3.46 5.39 8.13
CA MET A 1 4.01 5.37 9.50
C MET A 1 5.48 4.99 9.44
N VAL A 2 6.32 5.59 10.29
CA VAL A 2 7.77 5.36 10.32
C VAL A 2 8.18 4.98 11.73
N PHE A 3 9.03 3.95 11.86
CA PHE A 3 9.56 3.45 13.13
C PHE A 3 11.10 3.48 13.08
N PRO A 4 11.73 4.63 13.38
CA PRO A 4 13.17 4.83 13.17
C PRO A 4 14.04 3.83 13.92
N GLY A 5 13.78 3.59 15.21
CA GLY A 5 14.56 2.66 16.04
C GLY A 5 14.54 1.21 15.55
N ARG A 6 13.58 0.84 14.69
CA ARG A 6 13.47 -0.50 14.09
C ARG A 6 13.88 -0.55 12.62
N ARG A 7 14.20 0.61 12.00
CA ARG A 7 14.32 0.80 10.55
C ARG A 7 13.16 0.18 9.76
N LYS A 8 11.91 0.44 10.22
CA LYS A 8 10.69 -0.08 9.60
C LYS A 8 9.76 1.04 9.15
N VAL A 9 9.18 0.89 7.96
CA VAL A 9 8.16 1.78 7.39
C VAL A 9 6.91 0.96 7.07
N ILE A 10 5.75 1.50 7.42
CA ILE A 10 4.45 0.94 7.02
C ILE A 10 3.72 1.97 6.16
N PHE A 11 3.46 1.62 4.91
CA PHE A 11 2.51 2.35 4.07
C PHE A 11 1.09 1.87 4.33
N VAL A 12 0.14 2.80 4.32
CA VAL A 12 -1.29 2.49 4.30
C VAL A 12 -1.81 2.97 2.95
N HIS A 13 -2.21 2.03 2.09
CA HIS A 13 -2.62 2.32 0.72
C HIS A 13 -4.13 2.12 0.54
N GLY A 14 -4.79 3.14 0.00
CA GLY A 14 -6.14 3.01 -0.54
C GLY A 14 -6.15 2.03 -1.72
N CYS A 15 -7.06 1.05 -1.71
CA CYS A 15 -7.07 0.00 -2.73
C CYS A 15 -7.26 0.59 -4.13
N PHE A 16 -8.17 1.56 -4.26
CA PHE A 16 -8.50 2.25 -5.50
C PHE A 16 -7.29 3.02 -6.09
N TRP A 17 -6.66 3.85 -5.26
CA TRP A 17 -5.60 4.77 -5.72
C TRP A 17 -4.33 4.06 -6.16
N HIS A 18 -4.01 2.95 -5.49
CA HIS A 18 -2.77 2.21 -5.65
C HIS A 18 -2.98 0.85 -6.34
N ARG A 19 -4.19 0.61 -6.89
CA ARG A 19 -4.58 -0.57 -7.68
C ARG A 19 -4.23 -1.89 -7.01
N HIS A 20 -4.75 -2.05 -5.78
CA HIS A 20 -4.70 -3.35 -5.11
C HIS A 20 -5.51 -4.39 -5.89
N ASP A 21 -5.07 -5.64 -5.85
CA ASP A 21 -5.80 -6.77 -6.42
C ASP A 21 -6.97 -7.16 -5.51
N CYS A 22 -8.02 -6.33 -5.53
CA CYS A 22 -9.28 -6.57 -4.83
C CYS A 22 -10.43 -5.78 -5.50
N PRO A 23 -11.70 -6.07 -5.18
CA PRO A 23 -12.84 -5.42 -5.83
C PRO A 23 -12.78 -3.88 -5.81
N ARG A 24 -12.37 -3.27 -4.69
CA ARG A 24 -12.21 -1.80 -4.59
C ARG A 24 -11.06 -1.26 -5.42
N GLY A 25 -9.99 -2.04 -5.57
CA GLY A 25 -8.82 -1.65 -6.35
C GLY A 25 -9.01 -1.82 -7.85
N HIS A 26 -9.96 -2.65 -8.28
CA HIS A 26 -10.31 -2.83 -9.69
C HIS A 26 -11.35 -1.84 -10.20
N ALA A 27 -12.13 -1.23 -9.31
CA ALA A 27 -13.10 -0.20 -9.67
C ALA A 27 -12.43 0.95 -10.46
N THR A 28 -12.99 1.28 -11.61
CA THR A 28 -12.52 2.37 -12.47
C THR A 28 -13.73 3.25 -12.83
N PRO A 29 -13.69 4.56 -12.59
CA PRO A 29 -14.79 5.43 -12.98
C PRO A 29 -14.96 5.46 -14.50
N ALA A 30 -16.20 5.42 -14.98
CA ALA A 30 -16.50 5.49 -16.41
C ALA A 30 -16.15 6.86 -17.02
N THR A 31 -16.09 7.91 -16.20
CA THR A 31 -15.76 9.26 -16.64
C THR A 31 -14.25 9.47 -16.70
N ARG A 32 -13.76 10.02 -17.82
CA ARG A 32 -12.33 10.35 -18.06
C ARG A 32 -11.39 9.11 -17.94
N PRO A 33 -11.61 8.04 -18.71
CA PRO A 33 -10.86 6.78 -18.56
C PRO A 33 -9.34 6.94 -18.74
N GLU A 34 -8.91 7.76 -19.69
CA GLU A 34 -7.48 8.03 -19.96
C GLU A 34 -6.79 8.69 -18.76
N PHE A 35 -7.45 9.68 -18.15
CA PHE A 35 -6.94 10.34 -16.95
C PHE A 35 -6.75 9.36 -15.80
N TRP A 36 -7.71 8.46 -15.60
CA TRP A 36 -7.63 7.45 -14.54
C TRP A 36 -6.53 6.43 -14.81
N ALA A 37 -6.43 5.91 -16.04
CA ALA A 37 -5.37 4.99 -16.43
C ALA A 37 -3.98 5.59 -16.17
N GLU A 38 -3.74 6.83 -16.61
CA GLU A 38 -2.48 7.52 -16.40
C GLU A 38 -2.22 7.79 -14.90
N LYS A 39 -3.24 8.23 -14.15
CA LYS A 39 -3.12 8.49 -12.71
C LYS A 39 -2.75 7.23 -11.94
N PHE A 40 -3.38 6.10 -12.26
CA PHE A 40 -3.07 4.82 -11.64
C PHE A 40 -1.67 4.36 -11.98
N ALA A 41 -1.25 4.45 -13.25
CA ALA A 41 0.09 4.08 -13.68
C ALA A 41 1.17 4.90 -12.94
N ARG A 42 0.97 6.21 -12.82
CA ARG A 42 1.87 7.09 -12.06
C ARG A 42 1.95 6.74 -10.58
N ASN A 43 0.82 6.42 -9.94
CA ASN A 43 0.79 6.02 -8.54
C ASN A 43 1.58 4.71 -8.33
N ILE A 44 1.30 3.68 -9.12
CA ILE A 44 2.01 2.39 -9.05
C ILE A 44 3.51 2.57 -9.27
N ALA A 45 3.91 3.38 -10.27
CA ALA A 45 5.31 3.66 -10.55
C ALA A 45 6.00 4.36 -9.37
N ARG A 46 5.34 5.35 -8.77
CA ARG A 46 5.82 6.04 -7.57
C ARG A 46 5.97 5.09 -6.38
N ASP A 47 4.99 4.22 -6.13
CA ASP A 47 5.05 3.27 -5.02
C ASP A 47 6.24 2.31 -5.17
N LYS A 48 6.41 1.75 -6.38
CA LYS A 48 7.56 0.88 -6.70
C LYS A 48 8.90 1.58 -6.50
N ARG A 49 9.00 2.85 -6.91
CA ARG A 49 10.22 3.66 -6.72
C ARG A 49 10.51 3.88 -5.24
N ASN A 50 9.53 4.37 -4.49
CA ASN A 50 9.69 4.70 -3.07
C ASN A 50 10.05 3.46 -2.23
N ILE A 51 9.39 2.32 -2.47
CA ILE A 51 9.70 1.06 -1.79
C ILE A 51 11.14 0.62 -2.10
N ARG A 52 11.57 0.74 -3.36
CA ARG A 52 12.94 0.40 -3.76
C ARG A 52 13.97 1.28 -3.09
N GLU A 53 13.76 2.60 -3.06
CA GLU A 53 14.67 3.56 -2.43
C GLU A 53 14.78 3.33 -0.92
N LEU A 54 13.65 3.14 -0.22
CA LEU A 54 13.64 2.82 1.20
C LEU A 54 14.41 1.53 1.51
N ARG A 55 14.18 0.48 0.72
CA ARG A 55 14.91 -0.79 0.87
C ARG A 55 16.41 -0.63 0.64
N LYS A 56 16.83 0.16 -0.37
CA LYS A 56 18.24 0.49 -0.62
C LYS A 56 18.88 1.22 0.57
N LEU A 57 18.13 2.08 1.25
CA LEU A 57 18.55 2.78 2.45
C LEU A 57 18.51 1.90 3.72
N GLY A 58 18.26 0.60 3.59
CA GLY A 58 18.24 -0.35 4.71
C GLY A 58 16.94 -0.37 5.52
N TRP A 59 15.85 0.20 4.99
CA TRP A 59 14.54 0.12 5.63
C TRP A 59 13.79 -1.14 5.23
N SER A 60 13.20 -1.81 6.21
CA SER A 60 12.16 -2.81 5.98
C SER A 60 10.83 -2.10 5.72
N VAL A 61 10.11 -2.52 4.68
CA VAL A 61 8.88 -1.86 4.23
C VAL A 61 7.73 -2.85 4.16
N MET A 62 6.61 -2.49 4.79
CA MET A 62 5.34 -3.19 4.72
C MET A 62 4.27 -2.26 4.14
N THR A 63 3.32 -2.82 3.39
CA THR A 63 2.10 -2.11 2.97
C THR A 63 0.89 -2.79 3.58
N ILE A 64 0.03 -2.00 4.22
CA ILE A 64 -1.30 -2.40 4.66
C ILE A 64 -2.29 -1.77 3.68
N TRP A 65 -3.15 -2.59 3.10
CA TRP A 65 -4.17 -2.15 2.16
C TRP A 65 -5.47 -1.81 2.88
N GLU A 66 -6.21 -0.83 2.38
CA GLU A 66 -7.50 -0.40 2.93
C GLU A 66 -8.48 -1.56 3.15
N CYS A 67 -8.60 -2.51 2.22
CA CYS A 67 -9.50 -3.65 2.41
C CYS A 67 -9.06 -4.59 3.57
N GLN A 68 -7.79 -4.52 3.98
CA GLN A 68 -7.25 -5.29 5.10
C GLN A 68 -7.57 -4.64 6.46
N THR A 69 -8.04 -3.39 6.49
CA THR A 69 -8.46 -2.71 7.73
C THR A 69 -9.94 -2.90 8.04
N LEU A 70 -10.69 -3.58 7.17
CA LEU A 70 -12.07 -3.96 7.42
C LEU A 70 -12.16 -5.02 8.52
N SER A 71 -13.24 -5.01 9.30
CA SER A 71 -13.40 -5.84 10.51
C SER A 71 -13.10 -7.34 10.26
N ALA A 72 -13.50 -7.88 9.11
CA ALA A 72 -13.25 -9.28 8.75
C ALA A 72 -11.76 -9.63 8.60
N ASN A 73 -10.93 -8.68 8.17
CA ASN A 73 -9.49 -8.89 7.93
C ASN A 73 -8.60 -8.34 9.05
N LEU A 74 -9.15 -7.47 9.89
CA LEU A 74 -8.41 -6.71 10.89
C LEU A 74 -7.58 -7.59 11.85
N PRO A 75 -8.10 -8.71 12.41
CA PRO A 75 -7.31 -9.56 13.30
C PRO A 75 -6.03 -10.11 12.63
N THR A 76 -6.15 -10.58 11.38
CA THR A 76 -5.02 -11.09 10.60
C THR A 76 -4.02 -9.98 10.28
N THR A 77 -4.52 -8.79 9.91
CA THR A 77 -3.70 -7.62 9.62
C THR A 77 -2.90 -7.18 10.85
N ILE A 78 -3.53 -7.15 12.03
CA ILE A 78 -2.87 -6.83 13.30
C ILE A 78 -1.76 -7.84 13.58
N LYS A 79 -2.06 -9.15 13.54
CA LYS A 79 -1.07 -10.21 13.81
C LYS A 79 0.16 -10.09 12.90
N ARG A 80 -0.07 -9.82 11.60
CA ARG A 80 1.02 -9.63 10.63
C ARG A 80 1.82 -8.36 10.89
N THR A 81 1.16 -7.28 11.32
CA THR A 81 1.80 -6.00 11.65
C THR A 81 2.68 -6.10 12.88
N ILE A 82 2.19 -6.76 13.95
CA ILE A 82 2.98 -7.03 15.16
C ILE A 82 4.24 -7.82 14.80
N ARG A 83 4.08 -8.94 14.06
CA ARG A 83 5.22 -9.73 13.59
C ARG A 83 6.20 -8.91 12.74
N PHE A 84 5.68 -8.05 11.86
CA PHE A 84 6.53 -7.19 11.04
C PHE A 84 7.33 -6.22 11.91
N LEU A 85 6.74 -5.63 12.95
CA LEU A 85 7.43 -4.66 13.81
C LEU A 85 8.47 -5.30 14.72
N GLY A 86 8.35 -6.59 15.03
CA GLY A 86 9.25 -7.27 15.97
C GLY A 86 8.79 -6.98 17.40
#